data_AF-A0A0Q4P100-F1
#
_entry.id   AF-A0A0Q4P100-F1
#
_cell.length_a   1.000
_cell.length_b   1.000
_cell.length_c   1.000
_cell.angle_alpha   90.00
_cell.angle_beta   90.00
_cell.angle_gamma   90.00
#
_symmetry.space_group_name_H-M   'P 1'
#
loop_
_entity.id
_entity.type
_entity.pdbx_description
1 polymer ?
#
loop_
_entity_poly.entity_id
_entity_poly.type
_entity_poly.pdbx_seq_one_letter_code
_entity_poly.pdbx_strand_id
1 'polypeptide(L)' 'MQKNTALAERIRQTAYFLSQQDGHPEGRATEYWLKAKEMHLRQLAYDRWLAEGTPADSSELFWYEAEKEIEGK' A
#
# COMPACT_ATOMS: atom_id res chain seq x y z
N MET A 1 -2.01 -9.61 -16.21
CA MET A 1 -1.14 -8.62 -15.54
C MET A 1 -1.88 -7.29 -15.27
N GLN A 2 -3.15 -7.34 -14.84
CA GLN A 2 -4.01 -6.14 -14.71
C GLN A 2 -4.10 -5.59 -13.27
N LYS A 3 -3.78 -6.42 -12.26
CA LYS A 3 -3.89 -6.08 -10.84
C LYS A 3 -2.94 -4.96 -10.39
N ASN A 4 -1.74 -4.92 -10.99
CA ASN A 4 -0.71 -3.96 -10.59
C ASN A 4 -1.09 -2.51 -10.97
N THR A 5 -1.77 -2.32 -12.10
CA THR A 5 -2.21 -0.99 -12.55
C THR A 5 -3.28 -0.39 -11.65
N ALA A 6 -4.30 -1.17 -11.29
CA ALA A 6 -5.39 -0.69 -10.42
C ALA A 6 -4.91 -0.38 -9.00
N LEU A 7 -3.99 -1.19 -8.46
CA LEU A 7 -3.36 -0.92 -7.16
C LEU A 7 -2.50 0.35 -7.21
N ALA A 8 -1.71 0.54 -8.27
CA ALA A 8 -0.94 1.75 -8.48
C ALA A 8 -1.82 3.01 -8.57
N GLU A 9 -2.99 2.92 -9.22
CA GLU A 9 -3.97 4.01 -9.27
C GLU A 9 -4.55 4.33 -7.89
N ARG A 10 -4.89 3.31 -7.09
CA ARG A 10 -5.37 3.51 -5.71
C ARG A 10 -4.33 4.18 -4.83
N ILE A 11 -3.05 3.77 -4.93
CA ILE A 11 -1.94 4.41 -4.21
C ILE A 11 -1.82 5.89 -4.60
N ARG A 12 -1.89 6.20 -5.91
CA ARG A 12 -1.86 7.60 -6.39
C ARG A 12 -3.02 8.43 -5.87
N GLN A 13 -4.23 7.89 -5.88
CA GLN A 13 -5.42 8.56 -5.35
C GLN A 13 -5.29 8.84 -3.85
N THR A 14 -4.82 7.87 -3.07
CA THR A 14 -4.55 8.07 -1.64
C THR A 14 -3.47 9.12 -1.41
N ALA A 15 -2.38 9.11 -2.17
CA ALA A 15 -1.32 10.12 -2.07
C ALA A 15 -1.85 11.53 -2.37
N TYR A 16 -2.66 11.67 -3.41
CA TYR A 16 -3.30 12.94 -3.76
C TYR A 16 -4.24 13.44 -2.66
N PHE A 17 -5.05 12.53 -2.10
CA PHE A 17 -5.94 12.87 -0.98
C PHE A 17 -5.15 13.34 0.25
N LEU A 18 -4.08 12.63 0.62
CA LEU A 18 -3.22 13.01 1.73
C LEU A 18 -2.55 14.37 1.50
N SER A 19 -2.09 14.64 0.27
CA SER A 19 -1.48 15.94 -0.04
C SER A 19 -2.50 17.07 0.00
N GLN A 20 -3.73 16.82 -0.47
CA GLN A 20 -4.81 17.80 -0.44
C GLN A 20 -5.22 18.15 1.00
N GLN A 21 -5.24 17.18 1.91
CA GLN A 21 -5.52 17.42 3.33
C GLN A 21 -4.49 18.34 4.01
N ASP A 22 -3.21 18.28 3.59
CA ASP A 22 -2.13 19.13 4.13
C ASP A 22 -1.99 20.47 3.38
N GLY A 23 -2.92 20.80 2.48
CA GLY A 23 -2.91 22.05 1.71
C GLY A 23 -2.02 22.05 0.47
N HIS A 24 -1.71 20.86 -0.06
CA HIS A 24 -0.88 20.65 -1.26
C HIS A 24 0.50 21.34 -1.20
N PRO A 25 1.31 21.03 -0.18
CA PRO A 25 2.63 21.62 -0.03
C PRO A 25 3.54 21.19 -1.20
N GLU A 26 4.11 22.18 -1.90
CA GLU A 26 5.02 21.92 -3.01
C GLU A 26 6.25 21.11 -2.56
N GLY A 27 6.74 20.23 -3.45
CA GLY A 27 7.94 19.42 -3.22
C GLY A 27 7.75 18.17 -2.35
N ARG A 28 6.60 17.98 -1.66
CA ARG A 28 6.37 16.83 -0.78
C ARG A 28 5.60 15.65 -1.42
N ALA A 29 5.38 15.69 -2.74
CA ALA A 29 4.61 14.67 -3.45
C ALA A 29 5.13 13.23 -3.24
N THR A 30 6.45 13.05 -3.21
CA THR A 30 7.10 11.75 -2.98
C THR A 30 6.81 11.20 -1.58
N GLU A 31 6.81 12.06 -0.55
CA GLU A 31 6.50 11.65 0.82
C GLU A 31 5.07 11.13 0.93
N TYR A 32 4.12 11.82 0.31
CA TYR A 32 2.71 11.36 0.27
C TYR A 32 2.54 10.08 -0.51
N TRP A 33 3.30 9.90 -1.59
CA TRP A 33 3.29 8.64 -2.35
C TRP A 33 3.84 7.47 -1.51
N LEU A 34 4.95 7.67 -0.79
CA LEU A 34 5.53 6.64 0.09
C LEU A 34 4.56 6.29 1.24
N LYS A 35 3.95 7.30 1.86
CA LYS A 35 2.95 7.10 2.92
C LYS A 35 1.73 6.33 2.42
N ALA A 36 1.21 6.69 1.24
CA ALA A 36 0.11 5.97 0.61
C ALA A 36 0.52 4.51 0.29
N LYS A 37 1.71 4.29 -0.27
CA LYS A 37 2.24 2.95 -0.56
C LYS A 37 2.29 2.09 0.70
N GLU A 38 2.80 2.63 1.82
CA GLU A 38 2.88 1.94 3.11
C GLU A 38 1.50 1.58 3.67
N MET A 39 0.52 2.49 3.57
CA MET A 39 -0.86 2.23 3.99
C MET A 39 -1.47 1.05 3.22
N HIS A 40 -1.30 1.02 1.90
CA HIS A 40 -1.80 -0.07 1.05
C HIS A 40 -1.05 -1.38 1.30
N LEU A 41 0.27 -1.32 1.55
CA LEU A 41 1.07 -2.50 1.92
C LEU A 41 0.52 -3.16 3.18
N ARG A 42 0.31 -2.37 4.23
CA ARG A 42 -0.24 -2.85 5.50
C ARG A 42 -1.63 -3.44 5.35
N GLN A 43 -2.48 -2.78 4.57
CA GLN A 43 -3.83 -3.28 4.30
C GLN A 43 -3.77 -4.64 3.60
N LEU A 44 -2.99 -4.78 2.53
CA LEU A 44 -2.86 -6.04 1.80
C LEU A 44 -2.30 -7.17 2.66
N ALA A 45 -1.26 -6.89 3.45
CA ALA A 45 -0.68 -7.87 4.36
C ALA A 45 -1.71 -8.34 5.40
N TYR A 46 -2.47 -7.40 5.97
CA TYR A 46 -3.50 -7.69 6.96
C TYR A 46 -4.69 -8.47 6.37
N ASP A 47 -5.18 -8.06 5.19
CA ASP A 47 -6.29 -8.71 4.50
C ASP A 47 -5.95 -10.17 4.16
N ARG A 48 -4.70 -10.43 3.75
CA ARG A 48 -4.21 -11.81 3.51
C ARG A 48 -4.06 -12.60 4.79
N TRP A 49 -3.46 -12.03 5.83
CA TRP A 49 -3.33 -12.68 7.13
C TRP A 49 -4.71 -13.08 7.70
N LEU A 50 -5.71 -12.22 7.54
CA LEU A 50 -7.09 -12.50 7.92
C LEU A 50 -7.71 -13.61 7.07
N ALA A 51 -7.48 -13.60 5.75
CA ALA A 51 -7.98 -14.63 4.83
C ALA A 51 -7.42 -16.04 5.12
N GLU A 52 -6.16 -16.13 5.57
CA GLU A 52 -5.51 -17.38 5.97
C GLU A 52 -5.88 -17.85 7.38
N GLY A 53 -6.81 -17.16 8.07
CA GLY A 53 -7.29 -17.58 9.38
C GLY A 53 -6.42 -17.13 10.56
N THR A 54 -5.72 -16.01 10.42
CA THR A 54 -4.91 -15.38 11.49
C THR A 54 -3.83 -16.28 12.11
N PRO A 55 -2.98 -16.94 11.29
CA PRO A 55 -1.91 -17.77 11.82
C PRO A 55 -0.92 -16.94 12.65
N ALA A 56 -0.55 -17.46 13.82
CA ALA A 56 0.48 -16.85 14.66
C ALA A 56 1.85 -16.91 13.96
N ASP A 57 2.73 -15.94 14.28
CA ASP A 57 4.13 -15.87 13.82
C ASP A 57 4.34 -15.90 12.29
N SER A 58 3.30 -15.64 11.51
CA SER A 58 3.35 -15.64 10.04
C SER A 58 3.27 -14.23 9.45
N SER A 59 3.35 -13.20 10.29
CA SER A 59 3.19 -11.79 9.87
C SER A 59 4.22 -11.38 8.82
N GLU A 60 5.48 -11.78 8.98
CA GLU A 60 6.58 -11.46 8.04
C GLU A 60 6.33 -11.98 6.62
N LEU A 61 5.72 -13.17 6.51
CA LEU A 61 5.35 -13.76 5.22
C LEU A 61 4.35 -12.86 4.48
N PHE A 62 3.27 -12.46 5.16
CA PHE A 62 2.23 -11.64 4.54
C PHE A 62 2.72 -10.22 4.19
N TRP A 63 3.63 -9.66 4.98
CA TRP A 63 4.30 -8.40 4.64
C TRP A 63 5.12 -8.52 3.36
N TYR A 64 5.94 -9.57 3.24
CA TYR A 64 6.77 -9.80 2.07
C TYR A 64 5.95 -10.04 0.80
N GLU A 65 4.87 -10.82 0.90
CA GLU A 65 4.03 -11.08 -0.27
C GLU A 65 3.21 -9.87 -0.70
N ALA A 66 2.75 -9.04 0.25
CA ALA A 66 2.09 -7.78 -0.06
C ALA A 66 3.06 -6.80 -0.75
N GLU A 67 4.32 -6.78 -0.32
CA GLU A 67 5.37 -5.96 -0.96
C GLU A 67 5.60 -6.38 -2.41
N LYS A 68 5.74 -7.69 -2.66
CA LYS A 68 5.84 -8.23 -4.02
C LYS A 68 4.70 -7.81 -4.93
N GLU A 69 3.46 -7.87 -4.42
CA GLU A 69 2.29 -7.47 -5.20
C GLU A 69 2.33 -5.99 -5.59
N ILE A 70 2.74 -5.12 -4.66
CA ILE A 70 2.88 -3.68 -4.94
C ILE A 70 4.03 -3.41 -5.91
N GLU A 71 5.17 -4.10 -5.75
CA GLU A 71 6.33 -3.92 -6.63
C GLU A 71 6.16 -4.57 -8.01
N GLY A 72 5.15 -5.43 -8.17
CA GLY A 72 4.90 -6.15 -9.43
C GLY A 72 5.91 -7.24 -9.73
N LYS A 73 6.54 -7.81 -8.69
CA LYS A 73 7.53 -8.89 -8.78
C LYS A 73 6.93 -10.24 -8.46
#